data_AF-A0A915LRZ2-F1
#
_entry.id   AF-A0A915LRZ2-F1
#
_cell.length_a   1.000
_cell.length_b   1.000
_cell.length_c   1.000
_cell.angle_alpha   90.00
_cell.angle_beta   90.00
_cell.angle_gamma   90.00
#
_symmetry.space_group_name_H-M   'P 1'
#
loop_
_entity.id
_entity.type
_entity.pdbx_description
1 polymer ?
#
loop_
_entity_poly.entity_id
_entity_poly.type
_entity_poly.pdbx_seq_one_letter_code
_entity_poly.pdbx_strand_id
1 'polypeptide(L)'
;MAFDVAERKLDIARLLDAEDVNVSCPDEKSIITYVSLFYHCFAKEKSELTGARRVAKVVGELVQLDSLQEDYEQLAADLLCWIHQKINELADRHFPNLLISLRELLATFSCFRKEEKPPKYKEKGELEALFFAIQTKRNAGRRKSYIPPEGLGLHDLESAW
;
A
#
# COMPACT_ATOMS: atom_id res chain seq x y z
N MET A 1 24.37 -39.51 -18.20
CA MET A 1 23.71 -38.25 -18.63
C MET A 1 22.63 -37.79 -17.66
N ALA A 2 21.59 -38.59 -17.35
CA ALA A 2 20.54 -38.16 -16.41
C ALA A 2 21.05 -37.95 -14.97
N PHE A 3 21.84 -38.89 -14.45
CA PHE A 3 22.43 -38.78 -13.10
C PHE A 3 23.43 -37.62 -12.98
N ASP A 4 24.26 -37.41 -14.00
CA ASP A 4 25.23 -36.31 -14.02
C ASP A 4 24.54 -34.93 -14.04
N VAL A 5 23.37 -34.83 -14.69
CA VAL A 5 22.57 -33.60 -14.68
C VAL A 5 21.93 -33.38 -13.31
N ALA A 6 21.45 -34.43 -12.66
CA ALA A 6 20.84 -34.35 -11.34
C ALA A 6 21.84 -33.86 -10.28
N GLU A 7 23.06 -34.40 -10.28
CA GLU A 7 24.12 -33.96 -9.38
C GLU A 7 24.54 -32.51 -9.65
N ARG A 8 24.81 -32.15 -10.91
CA ARG A 8 25.33 -30.81 -11.24
C ARG A 8 24.31 -29.69 -11.14
N LYS A 9 23.03 -29.96 -11.42
CA LYS A 9 21.99 -28.92 -11.50
C LYS A 9 21.03 -28.92 -10.32
N LEU A 10 20.81 -30.07 -9.69
CA LEU A 10 19.81 -30.24 -8.64
C LEU A 10 20.45 -30.64 -7.29
N ASP A 11 21.79 -30.81 -7.25
CA ASP A 11 22.53 -31.25 -6.06
C ASP A 11 22.02 -32.59 -5.49
N ILE A 12 21.50 -33.45 -6.38
CA ILE A 12 21.04 -34.80 -6.03
C ILE A 12 22.21 -35.76 -6.18
N ALA A 13 22.67 -36.31 -5.06
CA ALA A 13 23.76 -37.28 -5.03
C ALA A 13 23.45 -38.49 -5.93
N ARG A 14 24.41 -38.88 -6.78
CA ARG A 14 24.29 -40.04 -7.67
C ARG A 14 24.39 -41.34 -6.86
N LEU A 15 23.22 -41.88 -6.48
CA LEU A 15 23.12 -43.13 -5.69
C LEU A 15 23.04 -44.40 -6.55
N LEU A 16 22.81 -44.26 -7.85
CA LEU A 16 22.63 -45.36 -8.80
C LEU A 16 23.59 -45.19 -9.97
N ASP A 17 24.14 -46.30 -10.46
CA ASP A 17 24.83 -46.35 -11.73
C ASP A 17 23.89 -46.79 -12.86
N ALA A 18 24.27 -46.49 -14.11
CA ALA A 18 23.42 -46.82 -15.27
C ALA A 18 23.22 -48.34 -15.41
N GLU A 19 24.18 -49.12 -14.95
CA GLU A 19 24.14 -50.59 -14.97
C GLU A 19 23.13 -51.15 -13.98
N ASP A 20 22.91 -50.49 -12.82
CA ASP A 20 21.95 -50.92 -11.79
C ASP A 20 20.49 -50.77 -12.23
N VAL A 21 20.25 -49.87 -13.19
CA VAL A 21 18.91 -49.54 -13.71
C VAL A 21 18.64 -50.23 -15.03
N ASN A 22 19.67 -50.51 -15.84
CA ASN A 22 19.56 -51.14 -17.16
C ASN A 22 19.52 -52.68 -17.09
N VAL A 23 18.67 -53.22 -16.22
CA VAL A 23 18.45 -54.67 -16.02
C VAL A 23 16.96 -55.00 -16.11
N SER A 24 16.62 -56.26 -16.30
CA SER A 24 15.22 -56.71 -16.46
C SER A 24 14.34 -56.48 -15.22
N CYS A 25 14.95 -56.40 -14.03
CA CYS A 25 14.26 -56.14 -12.77
C CYS A 25 15.20 -55.38 -11.80
N PRO A 26 15.20 -54.03 -11.82
CA PRO A 26 16.03 -53.23 -10.92
C PRO A 26 15.51 -53.28 -9.48
N ASP A 27 16.38 -53.00 -8.49
CA ASP A 27 15.98 -52.98 -7.07
C ASP A 27 15.01 -51.83 -6.78
N GLU A 28 13.78 -52.19 -6.45
CA GLU A 28 12.69 -51.24 -6.24
C GLU A 28 13.01 -50.23 -5.13
N LYS A 29 13.66 -50.64 -4.04
CA LYS A 29 13.98 -49.75 -2.92
C LYS A 29 15.01 -48.70 -3.33
N SER A 30 16.01 -49.10 -4.10
CA SER A 30 17.05 -48.22 -4.62
C SER A 30 16.48 -47.21 -5.61
N ILE A 31 15.60 -47.66 -6.52
CA ILE A 31 14.86 -46.78 -7.43
C ILE A 31 13.96 -45.80 -6.66
N ILE A 32 13.16 -46.28 -5.71
CA ILE A 32 12.28 -45.45 -4.88
C ILE A 32 13.08 -44.40 -4.11
N THR A 33 14.20 -44.79 -3.50
CA THR A 33 15.05 -43.87 -2.74
C THR A 33 15.55 -42.75 -3.64
N TYR A 34 16.07 -43.09 -4.82
CA TYR A 34 16.58 -42.11 -5.75
C TYR A 34 15.48 -41.17 -6.29
N VAL A 35 14.32 -41.71 -6.68
CA VAL A 35 13.16 -40.92 -7.11
C VAL A 35 12.64 -40.02 -5.99
N SER A 36 12.70 -40.48 -4.73
CA SER A 36 12.30 -39.68 -3.56
C SER A 36 13.18 -38.44 -3.39
N LEU A 37 14.48 -38.51 -3.70
CA LEU A 37 15.36 -37.34 -3.67
C LEU A 37 14.92 -36.26 -4.66
N PHE A 38 14.53 -36.63 -5.89
CA PHE A 38 13.95 -35.68 -6.86
C PHE A 38 12.67 -35.06 -6.34
N TYR A 39 11.78 -35.89 -5.77
CA TYR A 39 10.54 -35.40 -5.20
C TYR A 39 10.80 -34.35 -4.11
N HIS A 40 11.72 -34.63 -3.18
CA HIS A 40 12.07 -33.69 -2.13
C HIS A 40 12.70 -32.40 -2.68
N CYS A 41 13.59 -32.50 -3.67
CA CYS A 41 14.20 -31.34 -4.32
C CYS A 41 13.13 -30.42 -4.93
N PHE A 42 12.25 -30.96 -5.79
CA PHE A 42 11.23 -30.16 -6.46
C PHE A 42 10.12 -29.69 -5.51
N ALA A 43 9.78 -30.48 -4.48
CA ALA A 43 8.84 -30.06 -3.46
C ALA A 43 9.38 -28.87 -2.65
N LYS A 44 10.67 -28.88 -2.30
CA LYS A 44 11.36 -27.77 -1.65
C LYS A 44 11.34 -26.52 -2.53
N GLU A 45 11.78 -26.64 -3.79
CA GLU A 45 11.78 -25.52 -4.74
C GLU A 45 10.37 -24.90 -4.91
N LYS A 46 9.35 -25.74 -5.09
CA LYS A 46 7.94 -25.28 -5.17
C LYS A 46 7.50 -24.56 -3.90
N SER A 47 7.90 -25.05 -2.73
CA SER A 47 7.61 -24.42 -1.44
C SER A 47 8.29 -23.06 -1.31
N GLU A 48 9.57 -22.96 -1.70
CA GLU A 48 10.33 -21.71 -1.70
C GLU A 48 9.73 -20.67 -2.66
N LEU A 49 9.38 -21.07 -3.88
CA LEU A 49 8.68 -20.20 -4.84
C LEU A 49 7.33 -19.71 -4.30
N THR A 50 6.58 -20.60 -3.65
CA THR A 50 5.30 -20.23 -3.01
C THR A 50 5.53 -19.25 -1.86
N GLY A 51 6.57 -19.46 -1.04
CA GLY A 51 7.00 -18.55 0.00
C GLY A 51 7.35 -17.17 -0.53
N ALA A 52 8.22 -17.11 -1.56
CA ALA A 52 8.61 -15.87 -2.22
C ALA A 52 7.40 -15.11 -2.78
N ARG A 53 6.44 -15.79 -3.41
CA ARG A 53 5.21 -15.18 -3.93
C ARG A 53 4.34 -14.59 -2.82
N ARG A 54 4.25 -15.25 -1.66
CA ARG A 54 3.52 -14.72 -0.49
C ARG A 54 4.21 -13.47 0.06
N VAL A 55 5.53 -13.48 0.19
CA VAL A 55 6.30 -12.32 0.62
C VAL A 55 6.11 -11.15 -0.33
N ALA A 56 6.26 -11.38 -1.64
CA ALA A 56 6.05 -10.34 -2.66
C ALA A 56 4.64 -9.73 -2.59
N LYS A 57 3.61 -10.55 -2.33
CA LYS A 57 2.23 -10.07 -2.14
C LYS A 57 2.13 -9.13 -0.93
N VAL A 58 2.66 -9.54 0.22
CA VAL A 58 2.62 -8.73 1.45
C VAL A 58 3.39 -7.42 1.29
N VAL A 59 4.54 -7.45 0.61
CA VAL A 59 5.32 -6.25 0.30
C VAL A 59 4.54 -5.32 -0.63
N GLY A 60 3.90 -5.86 -1.68
CA GLY A 60 3.05 -5.06 -2.56
C GLY A 60 1.88 -4.39 -1.82
N GLU A 61 1.23 -5.11 -0.90
CA GLU A 61 0.17 -4.56 -0.05
C GLU A 61 0.69 -3.46 0.91
N LEU A 62 1.93 -3.58 1.40
CA LEU A 62 2.58 -2.55 2.22
C LEU A 62 2.87 -1.29 1.41
N VAL A 63 3.48 -1.42 0.23
CA VAL A 63 3.77 -0.28 -0.65
C VAL A 63 2.50 0.49 -1.02
N GLN A 64 1.42 -0.22 -1.36
CA GLN A 64 0.13 0.44 -1.63
C GLN A 64 -0.44 1.15 -0.40
N LEU A 65 -0.23 0.59 0.78
CA LEU A 65 -0.71 1.20 2.02
C LEU A 65 0.10 2.46 2.38
N ASP A 66 1.40 2.46 2.12
CA ASP A 66 2.27 3.62 2.34
C ASP A 66 1.90 4.75 1.38
N SER A 67 1.69 4.44 0.09
CA SER A 67 1.18 5.42 -0.89
C SER A 67 -0.16 6.05 -0.47
N LEU A 68 -1.09 5.27 0.08
CA LEU A 68 -2.37 5.84 0.57
C LEU A 68 -2.17 6.76 1.79
N GLN A 69 -1.19 6.48 2.64
CA GLN A 69 -0.87 7.34 3.79
C GLN A 69 -0.24 8.65 3.31
N GLU A 70 0.71 8.59 2.35
CA GLU A 70 1.31 9.77 1.72
C GLU A 70 0.25 10.65 1.05
N ASP A 71 -0.67 10.06 0.29
CA ASP A 71 -1.78 10.79 -0.34
C ASP A 71 -2.66 11.49 0.70
N TYR A 72 -2.97 10.82 1.82
CA TYR A 72 -3.74 11.41 2.92
C TYR A 72 -3.00 12.59 3.55
N GLU A 73 -1.73 12.42 3.87
CA GLU A 73 -0.91 13.45 4.51
C GLU A 73 -0.80 14.70 3.63
N GLN A 74 -0.57 14.52 2.33
CA GLN A 74 -0.48 15.61 1.37
C GLN A 74 -1.81 16.37 1.26
N LEU A 75 -2.93 15.64 1.06
CA LEU A 75 -4.25 16.25 0.94
C LEU A 75 -4.67 16.98 2.24
N ALA A 76 -4.36 16.40 3.39
CA ALA A 76 -4.67 17.01 4.69
C ALA A 76 -3.86 18.30 4.90
N ALA A 77 -2.56 18.27 4.58
CA ALA A 77 -1.70 19.44 4.67
C ALA A 77 -2.16 20.57 3.74
N ASP A 78 -2.50 20.25 2.49
CA ASP A 78 -2.98 21.22 1.51
C ASP A 78 -4.31 21.86 1.94
N LEU A 79 -5.24 21.04 2.45
CA LEU A 79 -6.53 21.54 2.93
C LEU A 79 -6.37 22.43 4.16
N LEU A 80 -5.55 22.03 5.14
CA LEU A 80 -5.28 22.85 6.32
C LEU A 80 -4.59 24.17 5.96
N CYS A 81 -3.62 24.14 5.04
CA CYS A 81 -2.98 25.34 4.54
C CYS A 81 -4.00 26.31 3.93
N TRP A 82 -4.89 25.80 3.08
CA TRP A 82 -5.97 26.59 2.49
C TRP A 82 -6.93 27.16 3.54
N ILE A 83 -7.32 26.37 4.53
CA ILE A 83 -8.20 26.82 5.63
C ILE A 83 -7.55 27.98 6.38
N HIS A 84 -6.30 27.82 6.83
CA HIS A 84 -5.58 28.86 7.56
C HIS A 84 -5.42 30.14 6.72
N GLN A 85 -5.09 30.01 5.43
CA GLN A 85 -5.03 31.14 4.52
C GLN A 85 -6.37 31.87 4.44
N LYS A 86 -7.48 31.14 4.23
CA LYS A 86 -8.81 31.75 4.13
C LYS A 86 -9.30 32.36 5.44
N ILE A 87 -8.96 31.78 6.58
CA ILE A 87 -9.23 32.39 7.89
C ILE A 87 -8.52 33.74 7.99
N ASN A 88 -7.23 33.82 7.61
CA ASN A 88 -6.46 35.06 7.65
C ASN A 88 -7.02 36.12 6.67
N GLU A 89 -7.36 35.72 5.44
CA GLU A 89 -7.98 36.60 4.44
C GLU A 89 -9.33 37.16 4.92
N LEU A 90 -10.17 36.32 5.53
CA LEU A 90 -11.52 36.70 5.97
C LEU A 90 -11.55 37.37 7.35
N ALA A 91 -10.46 37.30 8.12
CA ALA A 91 -10.31 37.97 9.40
C ALA A 91 -10.01 39.47 9.26
N ASP A 92 -9.61 39.94 8.07
CA ASP A 92 -9.34 41.36 7.83
C ASP A 92 -10.60 42.20 8.04
N ARG A 93 -10.46 43.24 8.87
CA ARG A 93 -11.55 44.18 9.22
C ARG A 93 -11.39 45.54 8.54
N HIS A 94 -10.46 45.67 7.60
CA HIS A 94 -10.33 46.89 6.80
C HIS A 94 -11.35 46.89 5.67
N PHE A 95 -12.50 47.52 5.93
CA PHE A 95 -13.53 47.70 4.92
C PHE A 95 -13.27 48.97 4.10
N PRO A 96 -13.46 48.91 2.77
CA PRO A 96 -13.31 50.09 1.93
C PRO A 96 -14.44 51.10 2.19
N ASN A 97 -14.10 52.39 2.17
CA ASN A 97 -15.04 53.48 2.43
C ASN A 97 -15.91 53.87 1.21
N LEU A 98 -15.73 53.19 0.07
CA LEU A 98 -16.53 53.40 -1.14
C LEU A 98 -17.59 52.31 -1.29
N LEU A 99 -18.83 52.72 -1.59
CA LEU A 99 -19.96 51.80 -1.82
C LEU A 99 -19.66 50.78 -2.92
N ILE A 100 -18.97 51.17 -3.99
CA ILE A 100 -18.63 50.27 -5.11
C ILE A 100 -17.70 49.16 -4.62
N SER A 101 -16.60 49.51 -3.96
CA SER A 101 -15.64 48.55 -3.40
C SER A 101 -16.26 47.64 -2.34
N LEU A 102 -17.23 48.15 -1.58
CA LEU A 102 -17.97 47.34 -0.60
C LEU A 102 -18.90 46.32 -1.29
N ARG A 103 -19.52 46.68 -2.42
CA ARG A 103 -20.30 45.75 -3.25
C ARG A 103 -19.41 44.69 -3.89
N GLU A 104 -18.22 45.05 -4.34
CA GLU A 104 -17.22 44.11 -4.86
C GLU A 104 -16.80 43.11 -3.78
N LEU A 105 -16.51 43.58 -2.57
CA LEU A 105 -16.17 42.72 -1.43
C LEU A 105 -17.31 41.74 -1.07
N LEU A 106 -18.57 42.18 -1.13
CA LEU A 106 -19.71 41.28 -0.94
C LEU A 106 -19.84 40.26 -2.09
N ALA A 107 -19.52 40.64 -3.32
CA ALA A 107 -19.53 39.75 -4.46
C ALA A 107 -18.42 38.69 -4.35
N THR A 108 -17.19 39.07 -3.97
CA THR A 108 -16.09 38.12 -3.74
C THR A 108 -16.40 37.16 -2.60
N PHE A 109 -16.95 37.65 -1.49
CA PHE A 109 -17.40 36.79 -0.39
C PHE A 109 -18.53 35.82 -0.81
N SER A 110 -19.44 36.28 -1.67
CA SER A 110 -20.49 35.44 -2.24
C SER A 110 -19.94 34.36 -3.16
N CYS A 111 -18.92 34.68 -3.97
CA CYS A 111 -18.19 33.73 -4.81
C CYS A 111 -17.51 32.67 -3.94
N PHE A 112 -16.75 33.10 -2.93
CA PHE A 112 -16.10 32.19 -1.98
C PHE A 112 -17.08 31.16 -1.39
N ARG A 113 -18.25 31.61 -0.93
CA ARG A 113 -19.25 30.71 -0.33
C ARG A 113 -19.90 29.74 -1.32
N LYS A 114 -20.05 30.12 -2.59
CA LYS A 114 -20.80 29.35 -3.60
C LYS A 114 -19.92 28.52 -4.51
N GLU A 115 -18.66 28.90 -4.70
CA GLU A 115 -17.76 28.34 -5.70
C GLU A 115 -16.50 27.77 -5.04
N GLU A 116 -15.83 28.51 -4.16
CA GLU A 116 -14.54 28.07 -3.57
C GLU A 116 -14.69 27.12 -2.38
N LYS A 117 -15.60 27.42 -1.42
CA LYS A 117 -15.77 26.61 -0.20
C LYS A 117 -16.41 25.23 -0.45
N PRO A 118 -17.41 25.06 -1.34
CA PRO A 118 -18.02 23.76 -1.60
C PRO A 118 -17.07 22.63 -2.05
N PRO A 119 -16.15 22.82 -3.02
CA PRO A 119 -15.20 21.76 -3.38
C PRO A 119 -14.28 21.38 -2.21
N LYS A 120 -13.88 22.34 -1.37
CA LYS A 120 -13.08 22.05 -0.16
C LYS A 120 -13.83 21.23 0.88
N TYR A 121 -15.15 21.39 0.99
CA TYR A 121 -15.98 20.52 1.81
C TYR A 121 -16.01 19.09 1.28
N LYS A 122 -16.01 18.93 -0.05
CA LYS A 122 -15.92 17.60 -0.69
C LYS A 122 -14.55 16.95 -0.43
N GLU A 123 -13.46 17.71 -0.58
CA GLU A 123 -12.09 17.26 -0.26
C GLU A 123 -11.98 16.78 1.20
N LYS A 124 -12.60 17.50 2.16
CA LYS A 124 -12.68 17.05 3.56
C LYS A 124 -13.35 15.67 3.69
N GLY A 125 -14.48 15.47 3.01
CA GLY A 125 -15.16 14.16 3.01
C GLY A 125 -14.34 13.05 2.34
N GLU A 126 -13.57 13.38 1.30
CA GLU A 126 -12.64 12.45 0.66
C GLU A 126 -11.49 12.04 1.59
N LEU A 127 -10.97 12.98 2.39
CA LEU A 127 -9.97 12.72 3.44
C LEU A 127 -10.49 11.79 4.53
N GLU A 128 -11.73 11.99 5.00
CA GLU A 128 -12.38 11.09 5.95
C GLU A 128 -12.49 9.67 5.37
N ALA A 129 -12.99 9.56 4.13
CA ALA A 129 -13.11 8.28 3.44
C ALA A 129 -11.74 7.58 3.25
N LEU A 130 -10.71 8.33 2.88
CA LEU A 130 -9.35 7.82 2.72
C LEU A 130 -8.77 7.33 4.05
N PHE A 131 -8.96 8.09 5.12
CA PHE A 131 -8.57 7.68 6.47
C PHE A 131 -9.23 6.36 6.87
N PHE A 132 -10.55 6.23 6.67
CA PHE A 132 -11.27 4.98 6.95
C PHE A 132 -10.78 3.81 6.08
N ALA A 133 -10.44 4.06 4.82
CA ALA A 133 -9.87 3.04 3.93
C ALA A 133 -8.51 2.55 4.44
N ILE A 134 -7.63 3.46 4.87
CA ILE A 134 -6.32 3.13 5.47
C ILE A 134 -6.51 2.31 6.75
N GLN A 135 -7.41 2.73 7.65
CA GLN A 135 -7.70 1.99 8.89
C GLN A 135 -8.22 0.58 8.59
N THR A 136 -9.15 0.46 7.65
CA THR A 136 -9.73 -0.82 7.23
C THR A 136 -8.67 -1.76 6.67
N LYS A 137 -7.80 -1.26 5.78
CA LYS A 137 -6.68 -2.04 5.22
C LYS A 137 -5.67 -2.48 6.29
N ARG A 138 -5.34 -1.61 7.26
CA ARG A 138 -4.43 -1.96 8.36
C ARG A 138 -5.02 -3.01 9.31
N ASN A 139 -6.30 -2.87 9.63
CA ASN A 139 -7.03 -3.82 10.48
C ASN A 139 -7.13 -5.20 9.80
N ALA A 140 -7.39 -5.24 8.50
CA ALA A 140 -7.38 -6.49 7.73
C ALA A 140 -6.00 -7.19 7.78
N GLY A 141 -4.92 -6.41 7.79
CA GLY A 141 -3.55 -6.88 7.99
C GLY A 141 -3.16 -7.16 9.45
N ARG A 142 -4.07 -7.00 10.42
CA ARG A 142 -3.81 -7.07 11.88
C ARG A 142 -2.66 -6.15 12.34
N ARG A 143 -2.50 -5.01 11.68
CA ARG A 143 -1.48 -4.00 12.01
C ARG A 143 -2.07 -2.98 12.99
N LYS A 144 -1.20 -2.26 13.69
CA LYS A 144 -1.62 -1.12 14.53
C LYS A 144 -2.39 -0.11 13.69
N SER A 145 -3.40 0.52 14.29
CA SER A 145 -4.16 1.62 13.66
C SER A 145 -3.23 2.70 13.12
N TYR A 146 -3.65 3.31 12.03
CA TYR A 146 -2.94 4.45 11.48
C TYR A 146 -3.12 5.67 12.39
N ILE A 147 -2.05 6.42 12.61
CA ILE A 147 -2.05 7.68 13.34
C ILE A 147 -1.33 8.67 12.41
N PRO A 148 -2.03 9.70 11.90
CA PRO A 148 -1.41 10.72 11.08
C PRO A 148 -0.32 11.49 11.83
N PRO A 149 0.58 12.18 11.13
CA PRO A 149 1.50 13.14 11.73
C PRO A 149 0.77 14.21 12.56
N GLU A 150 1.47 14.78 13.54
CA GLU A 150 0.89 15.81 14.41
C GLU A 150 0.31 16.98 13.59
N GLY A 151 -0.93 17.38 13.91
CA GLY A 151 -1.62 18.47 13.24
C GLY A 151 -2.31 18.09 11.92
N LEU A 152 -2.15 16.85 11.42
CA LEU A 152 -2.84 16.35 10.23
C LEU A 152 -3.98 15.38 10.55
N GLY A 153 -4.42 15.33 11.81
CA GLY A 153 -5.52 14.48 12.22
C GLY A 153 -6.88 14.97 11.69
N LEU A 154 -7.85 14.04 11.59
CA LEU A 154 -9.24 14.43 11.30
C LEU A 154 -9.79 15.44 12.32
N HIS A 155 -9.40 15.30 13.59
CA HIS A 155 -9.77 16.26 14.64
C HIS A 155 -9.22 17.67 14.37
N ASP A 156 -7.99 17.78 13.87
CA ASP A 156 -7.37 19.08 13.57
C ASP A 156 -8.09 19.75 12.40
N LEU A 157 -8.44 18.98 11.37
CA LEU A 157 -9.29 19.40 10.26
C LEU A 157 -10.70 19.82 10.71
N GLU A 158 -11.31 19.09 11.63
CA GLU A 158 -12.61 19.45 12.20
C GLU A 158 -12.55 20.73 13.03
N SER A 159 -11.47 20.93 13.77
CA SER A 159 -11.27 22.11 14.62
C SER A 159 -10.98 23.37 13.80
N ALA A 160 -10.31 23.23 12.65
CA ALA A 160 -9.94 24.36 11.80
C ALA A 160 -11.06 24.82 10.83
N TRP A 161 -12.03 23.96 10.52
CA TRP A 161 -13.05 24.18 9.47
C TRP A 161 -14.18 25.16 9.85
#